data_AF-A0A3B1B7C3-F1
#
_entry.id   AF-A0A3B1B7C3-F1
#
_cell.length_a   1.000
_cell.length_b   1.000
_cell.length_c   1.000
_cell.angle_alpha   90.00
_cell.angle_beta   90.00
_cell.angle_gamma   90.00
#
_symmetry.space_group_name_H-M   'P 1'
#
loop_
_entity.id
_entity.type
_entity.pdbx_description
1 polymer ?
#
loop_
_entity_poly.entity_id
_entity_poly.type
_entity_poly.pdbx_seq_one_letter_code
_entity_poly.pdbx_strand_id
1 'polypeptide(L)'
;FVKYEEMVTDYRRWLEKFIKPFQLDDKEGIIDMLVAQSPKFFPKRTGEVMRHIRRITPGDHKNKLKPSTIQQLNEIFGDTLDALGYAK
;
A
#
# COMPACT_ATOMS: atom_id res chain seq x y z
N PHE A 1 -7.85 -9.25 -5.78
CA PHE A 1 -6.43 -8.89 -5.56
C PHE A 1 -6.38 -7.55 -4.86
N VAL A 2 -5.51 -7.40 -3.86
CA VAL A 2 -5.36 -6.17 -3.06
C VAL A 2 -3.88 -5.78 -3.03
N LYS A 3 -3.55 -4.48 -3.05
CA LYS A 3 -2.17 -3.95 -3.09
C LYS A 3 -1.86 -3.12 -1.85
N TYR A 4 -0.63 -3.23 -1.34
CA TYR A 4 -0.19 -2.39 -0.20
C TYR A 4 -0.22 -0.91 -0.57
N GLU A 5 0.17 -0.56 -1.79
CA GLU A 5 0.15 0.82 -2.25
C GLU A 5 -1.26 1.40 -2.23
N GLU A 6 -2.25 0.63 -2.69
CA GLU A 6 -3.66 1.03 -2.65
C GLU A 6 -4.17 1.14 -1.22
N MET A 7 -3.74 0.26 -0.30
CA MET A 7 -4.08 0.36 1.13
C MET A 7 -3.64 1.70 1.74
N VAL A 8 -2.46 2.18 1.35
CA VAL A 8 -1.87 3.42 1.88
C VAL A 8 -2.43 4.67 1.18
N THR A 9 -2.71 4.61 -0.13
CA THR A 9 -3.15 5.78 -0.91
C THR A 9 -4.66 5.92 -1.03
N ASP A 10 -5.40 4.82 -0.98
CA ASP A 10 -6.86 4.74 -1.14
C ASP A 10 -7.43 3.60 -0.29
N TYR A 11 -7.37 3.79 1.02
CA TYR A 11 -7.72 2.77 2.00
C TYR A 11 -9.18 2.28 1.86
N ARG A 12 -10.11 3.16 1.47
CA ARG A 12 -11.52 2.77 1.26
C ARG A 12 -11.65 1.77 0.12
N ARG A 13 -11.09 2.09 -1.05
CA ARG A 13 -11.13 1.20 -2.22
C ARG A 13 -10.42 -0.12 -1.95
N TRP A 14 -9.33 -0.09 -1.20
CA TRP A 14 -8.65 -1.31 -0.74
C TRP A 14 -9.55 -2.16 0.15
N LEU A 15 -10.23 -1.55 1.14
CA LEU A 15 -11.14 -2.23 2.05
C LEU A 15 -12.34 -2.84 1.34
N GLU A 16 -12.92 -2.15 0.36
CA GLU A 16 -14.01 -2.67 -0.47
C GLU A 16 -13.60 -3.98 -1.15
N LYS A 17 -12.39 -4.03 -1.73
CA LYS A 17 -11.84 -5.26 -2.34
C LYS A 17 -11.52 -6.34 -1.32
N PHE A 18 -11.00 -5.93 -0.16
CA PHE A 18 -10.63 -6.85 0.92
C PHE A 18 -11.86 -7.51 1.54
N ILE A 19 -12.93 -6.76 1.78
CA ILE A 19 -14.15 -7.21 2.46
C ILE A 19 -15.09 -7.97 1.49
N LYS A 20 -15.02 -7.69 0.18
CA LYS A 20 -15.85 -8.35 -0.86
C LYS A 20 -16.04 -9.88 -0.69
N PRO A 21 -15.00 -10.70 -0.48
CA PRO A 21 -15.15 -12.15 -0.36
C PRO A 21 -15.82 -12.61 0.95
N PHE A 22 -15.94 -11.75 1.97
CA PHE A 22 -16.52 -12.12 3.26
C PHE A 22 -18.05 -12.03 3.23
N GLN A 23 -18.72 -12.97 3.90
CA GLN A 23 -20.18 -12.98 4.04
C GLN A 23 -20.58 -12.17 5.28
N LEU A 24 -20.50 -10.85 5.16
CA LEU A 24 -20.92 -9.89 6.21
C LEU A 24 -22.21 -9.21 5.78
N ASP A 25 -23.11 -9.00 6.74
CA ASP A 25 -24.44 -8.43 6.51
C ASP A 25 -24.39 -6.92 6.21
N ASP A 26 -23.56 -6.16 6.94
CA ASP A 26 -23.38 -4.71 6.77
C ASP A 26 -21.94 -4.36 6.35
N LYS A 27 -21.61 -4.61 5.08
CA LYS A 27 -20.28 -4.33 4.55
C LYS A 27 -19.96 -2.84 4.53
N GLU A 28 -20.91 -1.99 4.12
CA GLU A 28 -20.67 -0.55 4.03
C GLU A 28 -20.50 0.08 5.41
N GLY A 29 -21.31 -0.27 6.41
CA GLY A 29 -21.14 0.24 7.77
C GLY A 29 -19.81 -0.16 8.38
N ILE A 30 -19.33 -1.38 8.12
CA ILE A 30 -17.99 -1.83 8.54
C ILE A 30 -16.89 -1.05 7.82
N ILE A 31 -17.02 -0.83 6.50
CA ILE A 31 -16.06 -0.02 5.72
C ILE A 31 -15.99 1.39 6.29
N ASP A 32 -17.12 2.05 6.52
CA ASP A 32 -17.17 3.41 7.08
C ASP A 32 -16.55 3.49 8.46
N MET A 33 -16.88 2.54 9.34
CA MET A 33 -16.28 2.44 10.67
C MET A 33 -14.74 2.32 10.60
N LEU A 34 -14.21 1.48 9.71
CA LEU A 34 -12.77 1.27 9.57
C LEU A 34 -12.07 2.45 8.90
N VAL A 35 -12.69 3.07 7.89
CA VAL A 35 -12.16 4.29 7.24
C VAL A 35 -12.09 5.44 8.24
N ALA A 36 -13.09 5.60 9.11
CA ALA A 36 -13.05 6.61 10.17
C ALA A 36 -11.87 6.41 11.15
N GLN A 37 -11.40 5.18 11.33
CA GLN A 37 -10.24 4.84 12.16
C GLN A 37 -8.91 4.94 11.40
N SER A 38 -8.93 5.09 10.08
CA SER A 38 -7.74 5.16 9.22
C SER A 38 -6.68 6.16 9.67
N PRO A 39 -6.98 7.34 10.26
CA PRO A 39 -5.95 8.27 10.72
C PRO A 39 -5.07 7.70 11.84
N LYS A 40 -5.55 6.70 12.58
CA LYS A 40 -4.75 5.99 13.60
C LYS A 40 -3.70 5.07 12.97
N PHE A 41 -4.02 4.50 11.80
CA PHE A 41 -3.16 3.56 11.08
C PHE A 41 -2.25 4.27 10.07
N PHE A 42 -2.72 5.36 9.47
CA PHE A 42 -2.02 6.18 8.49
C PHE A 42 -1.93 7.63 8.99
N PRO A 43 -1.21 7.89 10.10
CA PRO A 43 -1.13 9.23 10.67
C PRO A 43 -0.46 10.20 9.70
N LYS A 44 -1.00 11.42 9.61
CA LYS A 44 -0.30 12.54 8.98
C LYS A 44 0.98 12.80 9.78
N ARG A 45 2.13 12.91 9.11
CA ARG A 45 3.41 13.19 9.77
C ARG A 45 3.44 14.63 10.30
N THR A 46 3.02 14.82 11.54
CA THR A 46 3.23 16.08 12.28
C THR A 46 4.17 15.83 13.46
N GLY A 47 5.44 16.18 13.30
CA GLY A 47 6.42 16.26 14.39
C GLY A 47 7.26 15.00 14.69
N GLU A 48 8.08 15.10 15.75
CA GLU A 48 9.09 14.10 16.15
C GLU A 48 8.54 12.81 16.80
N VAL A 49 7.27 12.80 17.19
CA VAL A 49 6.65 11.73 18.01
C VAL A 49 6.50 10.39 17.26
N MET A 50 6.67 10.38 15.94
CA MET A 50 6.36 9.22 15.08
C MET A 50 7.59 8.61 14.36
N ARG A 51 8.78 8.67 14.98
CA ARG A 51 10.02 8.11 14.39
C ARG A 51 10.01 6.58 14.22
N HIS A 52 9.22 5.84 15.02
CA HIS A 52 9.13 4.38 14.94
C HIS A 52 8.33 3.87 13.74
N ILE A 53 7.44 4.71 13.18
CA ILE A 53 6.72 4.40 11.94
C ILE A 53 7.65 4.69 10.76
N ARG A 54 8.29 3.62 10.26
CA ARG A 54 9.13 3.65 9.04
C ARG A 54 8.31 4.22 7.87
N ARG A 55 8.95 4.92 6.92
CA ARG A 55 8.27 5.51 5.75
C ARG A 55 7.39 4.44 5.06
N ILE A 56 6.07 4.56 5.22
CA ILE A 56 5.06 3.67 4.63
C ILE A 56 4.68 4.06 3.19
N THR A 57 5.13 5.23 2.72
CA THR A 57 4.77 5.74 1.41
C THR A 57 5.48 4.96 0.31
N PRO A 58 4.74 4.38 -0.65
CA PRO A 58 5.32 3.72 -1.81
C PRO A 58 6.24 4.66 -2.60
N GLY A 59 7.30 4.11 -3.19
CA GLY A 59 8.24 4.87 -4.03
C GLY A 59 9.49 5.40 -3.31
N ASP A 60 9.61 5.21 -1.99
CA ASP A 60 10.79 5.64 -1.22
C ASP A 60 12.12 5.03 -1.71
N HIS A 61 12.05 3.89 -2.42
CA HIS A 61 13.22 3.27 -3.07
C HIS A 61 13.94 4.23 -4.03
N LYS A 62 13.22 5.16 -4.68
CA LYS A 62 13.79 6.13 -5.63
C LYS A 62 14.78 7.10 -4.95
N ASN A 63 14.58 7.37 -3.66
CA ASN A 63 15.44 8.27 -2.89
C ASN A 63 16.56 7.52 -2.15
N LYS A 64 16.48 6.19 -2.08
CA LYS A 64 17.41 5.33 -1.31
C LYS A 64 18.36 4.53 -2.19
N LEU A 65 17.93 4.19 -3.41
CA LEU A 65 18.72 3.41 -4.34
C LEU A 65 19.36 4.33 -5.39
N LYS A 66 20.57 3.97 -5.82
CA LYS A 66 21.19 4.61 -6.98
C LYS A 66 20.39 4.24 -8.24
N PRO A 67 20.36 5.12 -9.27
CA PRO A 67 19.69 4.80 -10.54
C PRO A 67 20.19 3.49 -11.17
N SER A 68 21.50 3.24 -11.12
CA SER A 68 22.10 2.00 -11.63
C SER A 68 21.65 0.76 -10.87
N THR A 69 21.44 0.86 -9.55
CA THR A 69 20.89 -0.24 -8.75
C THR A 69 19.44 -0.52 -9.15
N ILE A 70 18.62 0.52 -9.35
CA ILE A 70 17.24 0.35 -9.81
C ILE A 70 17.20 -0.36 -11.16
N GLN A 71 18.07 0.04 -12.09
CA GLN A 71 18.19 -0.60 -13.40
C GLN A 71 18.52 -2.09 -13.29
N GLN A 72 19.54 -2.44 -12.50
CA GLN A 72 19.91 -3.85 -12.29
C GLN A 72 18.76 -4.65 -11.69
N LEU A 73 18.02 -4.10 -10.73
CA LEU A 73 16.86 -4.78 -10.14
C LEU A 73 15.74 -4.96 -11.16
N ASN A 74 15.51 -4.00 -12.04
CA ASN A 74 14.53 -4.14 -13.13
C ASN A 74 14.93 -5.24 -14.12
N GLU A 75 16.21 -5.36 -14.46
CA GLU A 75 16.73 -6.42 -15.32
C GLU A 75 16.60 -7.80 -14.66
N ILE A 76 16.91 -7.90 -13.36
CA ILE A 76 16.82 -9.17 -12.60
C ILE A 76 15.38 -9.64 -12.44
N PHE A 77 14.45 -8.73 -12.12
CA PHE A 77 13.09 -9.10 -11.77
C PHE A 77 12.08 -8.97 -12.92
N GLY A 78 12.41 -8.27 -14.00
CA GLY A 78 11.50 -7.93 -15.09
C GLY A 78 10.73 -9.14 -15.62
N ASP A 79 11.44 -10.12 -16.16
CA ASP A 79 10.82 -11.31 -16.77
C ASP A 79 9.92 -12.08 -15.79
N THR A 80 10.34 -12.17 -14.51
CA THR A 80 9.56 -12.86 -13.48
C THR A 80 8.30 -12.09 -13.13
N LEU A 81 8.39 -10.77 -12.98
CA LEU A 81 7.24 -9.92 -12.69
C LEU A 81 6.25 -9.91 -13.86
N ASP A 82 6.75 -9.92 -15.10
CA ASP A 82 5.94 -9.98 -16.31
C ASP A 82 5.18 -11.30 -16.40
N ALA A 83 5.87 -12.43 -16.20
CA ALA A 83 5.27 -13.76 -16.18
C ALA A 83 4.16 -13.91 -15.11
N LEU A 84 4.30 -13.21 -13.98
CA LEU A 84 3.34 -13.21 -12.88
C LEU A 84 2.24 -12.13 -13.02
N GLY A 85 2.24 -11.34 -14.09
CA GLY A 85 1.25 -10.29 -14.34
C GLY A 85 1.41 -9.05 -13.44
N TYR A 86 2.62 -8.81 -12.94
CA TYR A 86 2.99 -7.63 -12.15
C TYR A 86 3.68 -6.53 -12.95
N ALA A 87 4.00 -6.78 -14.23
CA ALA A 87 4.38 -5.73 -15.19
C ALA A 87 3.39 -4.57 -15.10
N LYS A 88 3.88 -3.34 -14.97
CA LYS A 88 3.05 -2.13 -14.98
C LYS A 88 3.16 -1.41 -16.31
#